data_AF-A0A9X6B233-F1
#
_entry.id   AF-A0A9X6B233-F1
#
_cell.length_a   1.000
_cell.length_b   1.000
_cell.length_c   1.000
_cell.angle_alpha   90.00
_cell.angle_beta   90.00
_cell.angle_gamma   90.00
#
_symmetry.space_group_name_H-M   'P 1'
#
loop_
_entity.id
_entity.type
_entity.pdbx_description
1 polymer ?
#
loop_
_entity_poly.entity_id
_entity_poly.type
_entity_poly.pdbx_seq_one_letter_code
_entity_poly.pdbx_strand_id
1 'polypeptide(L)'
;DLIDVAGVQGPKGDKGETGSPGLKGDKGDTGAKGADGKNGTNGANGVGVKSISLTVDGAGKLTGGTWIGTDDKSNAIAINN
;
A
#
# COMPACT_ATOMS: atom_id res chain seq x y z
N ASP A 1 53.19 -86.63 6.93
CA ASP A 1 52.67 -85.37 6.41
C ASP A 1 51.17 -85.25 6.60
N LEU A 2 50.82 -84.18 7.31
CA LEU A 2 49.61 -83.35 7.33
C LEU A 2 48.38 -83.84 6.54
N ILE A 3 47.26 -84.05 7.26
CA ILE A 3 45.93 -83.77 6.72
C ILE A 3 45.43 -82.56 7.52
N ASP A 4 45.72 -81.38 6.97
CA ASP A 4 45.27 -80.09 7.45
C ASP A 4 43.77 -79.95 7.15
N VAL A 5 42.94 -80.04 8.18
CA VAL A 5 41.50 -79.75 8.11
C VAL A 5 41.34 -78.23 8.08
N ALA A 6 41.37 -77.66 6.88
CA ALA A 6 40.95 -76.28 6.66
C ALA A 6 39.51 -76.28 6.16
N GLY A 7 38.56 -76.04 7.08
CA GLY A 7 37.16 -75.83 6.73
C GLY A 7 37.02 -74.67 5.74
N VAL A 8 36.42 -74.92 4.58
CA VAL A 8 36.16 -73.90 3.55
C VAL A 8 35.22 -72.85 4.13
N GLN A 9 35.67 -71.59 4.18
CA GLN A 9 34.85 -70.45 4.57
C GLN A 9 33.65 -70.34 3.61
N GLY A 10 32.45 -70.26 4.18
CA GLY A 10 31.22 -70.07 3.40
C GLY A 10 31.24 -68.78 2.55
N PRO A 11 30.42 -68.70 1.50
CA PRO A 11 30.38 -67.54 0.61
C PRO A 11 29.99 -66.29 1.38
N LYS A 12 30.53 -65.15 0.95
CA LYS A 12 30.16 -63.84 1.49
C LYS A 12 28.68 -63.59 1.23
N GLY A 13 27.95 -63.16 2.26
CA GLY A 13 26.53 -62.81 2.13
C GLY A 13 26.30 -61.66 1.15
N ASP A 14 25.09 -61.61 0.60
CA ASP A 14 24.69 -60.61 -0.38
C ASP A 14 24.72 -59.20 0.19
N LYS A 15 24.95 -58.22 -0.69
CA LYS A 15 24.91 -56.80 -0.32
C LYS A 15 23.46 -56.43 0.01
N GLY A 16 23.26 -55.76 1.15
CA GLY A 16 21.95 -55.24 1.53
C GLY A 16 21.39 -54.24 0.52
N GLU A 17 20.06 -54.13 0.49
CA GLU A 17 19.36 -53.22 -0.41
C GLU A 17 19.64 -51.75 -0.09
N THR A 18 19.50 -50.89 -1.11
CA THR A 18 19.65 -49.45 -0.94
C THR A 18 18.43 -48.89 -0.21
N GLY A 19 18.67 -48.01 0.76
CA GLY A 19 17.58 -47.38 1.52
C GLY A 19 16.67 -46.50 0.67
N SER A 20 15.42 -46.34 1.11
CA SER A 20 14.42 -45.52 0.43
C SER A 20 14.81 -44.04 0.38
N PRO A 21 14.36 -43.29 -0.65
CA PRO A 21 14.54 -41.84 -0.70
C PRO A 21 13.95 -41.13 0.53
N GLY A 22 14.56 -40.03 0.94
CA GLY A 22 14.06 -39.19 2.03
C GLY A 22 12.72 -38.52 1.67
N LEU A 23 11.98 -38.10 2.71
CA LEU A 23 10.71 -37.39 2.55
C LEU A 23 10.92 -35.98 1.98
N LYS A 24 9.90 -35.47 1.27
CA LYS A 24 9.88 -34.07 0.80
C LYS A 24 9.84 -33.12 2.00
N GLY A 25 10.63 -32.05 1.96
CA GLY A 25 10.60 -31.02 2.99
C GLY A 25 9.28 -30.25 3.03
N ASP A 26 9.01 -29.62 4.18
CA ASP A 26 7.77 -28.89 4.43
C ASP A 26 7.65 -27.62 3.57
N LYS A 27 6.40 -27.15 3.42
CA LYS A 27 6.12 -25.87 2.75
C LYS A 27 6.61 -24.72 3.63
N GLY A 28 7.23 -23.71 3.02
CA GLY A 28 7.64 -22.49 3.73
C GLY A 28 6.46 -21.64 4.22
N ASP A 29 6.74 -20.79 5.20
CA ASP A 29 5.76 -19.92 5.84
C ASP A 29 5.17 -18.85 4.91
N THR A 30 4.01 -18.31 5.30
CA THR A 30 3.40 -17.18 4.59
C THR A 30 4.18 -15.90 4.87
N GLY A 31 4.29 -15.03 3.86
CA GLY A 31 4.97 -13.73 3.99
C GLY A 31 4.29 -12.79 4.99
N ALA A 32 5.06 -11.81 5.48
CA ALA A 32 4.55 -10.81 6.41
C ALA A 32 3.47 -9.91 5.77
N LYS A 33 2.59 -9.38 6.62
CA LYS A 33 1.62 -8.36 6.20
C LYS A 33 2.34 -7.11 5.69
N GLY A 34 1.79 -6.48 4.64
CA GLY A 34 2.27 -5.19 4.15
C GLY A 34 2.15 -4.07 5.19
N ALA A 35 2.94 -3.01 5.02
CA ALA A 35 2.89 -1.84 5.88
C ALA A 35 1.58 -1.06 5.71
N ASP A 36 1.19 -0.33 6.75
CA ASP A 36 0.03 0.55 6.69
C ASP A 36 0.25 1.72 5.73
N GLY A 37 -0.85 2.24 5.18
CA GLY A 37 -0.84 3.42 4.32
C GLY A 37 -0.41 4.69 5.05
N LYS A 38 0.05 5.69 4.31
CA LYS A 38 0.39 7.01 4.85
C LYS A 38 -0.89 7.86 5.04
N ASN A 39 -0.86 8.73 6.04
CA ASN A 39 -1.91 9.73 6.23
C ASN A 39 -1.99 10.67 5.00
N GLY A 40 -3.19 11.19 4.74
CA GLY A 40 -3.41 12.24 3.74
C GLY A 40 -2.78 13.57 4.15
N THR A 41 -2.64 14.48 3.20
CA THR A 41 -2.18 15.86 3.44
C THR A 41 -3.31 16.76 3.93
N ASN A 42 -2.96 17.86 4.59
CA ASN A 42 -3.93 18.90 4.96
C ASN A 42 -4.58 19.50 3.71
N GLY A 43 -5.81 20.00 3.86
CA GLY A 43 -6.51 20.76 2.82
C GLY A 43 -5.89 22.16 2.61
N ALA A 44 -6.25 22.81 1.49
CA ALA A 44 -5.87 24.18 1.22
C ALA A 44 -6.58 25.17 2.16
N ASN A 45 -5.95 26.32 2.41
CA ASN A 45 -6.59 27.42 3.14
C ASN A 45 -7.80 27.97 2.37
N GLY A 46 -8.81 28.44 3.10
CA GLY A 46 -9.97 29.12 2.50
C GLY A 46 -9.62 30.49 1.91
N VAL A 47 -10.50 31.00 1.05
CA VAL A 47 -10.40 32.36 0.48
C VAL A 47 -11.13 33.34 1.40
N GLY A 48 -10.43 34.37 1.88
CA GLY A 48 -11.03 35.48 2.63
C GLY A 48 -11.54 36.58 1.70
N VAL A 49 -12.14 37.63 2.28
CA VAL A 49 -12.59 38.82 1.54
C VAL A 49 -11.56 39.95 1.69
N LYS A 50 -11.12 40.51 0.57
CA LYS A 50 -10.18 41.64 0.50
C LYS A 50 -10.90 42.98 0.38
N SER A 51 -11.89 43.07 -0.50
CA SER A 51 -12.68 44.28 -0.71
C SER A 51 -14.08 43.97 -1.22
N ILE A 52 -14.99 44.91 -1.03
CA ILE A 52 -16.39 44.85 -1.48
C ILE A 52 -16.72 46.16 -2.18
N SER A 53 -17.32 46.08 -3.36
CA SER A 53 -17.90 47.20 -4.10
C SER A 53 -19.38 46.91 -4.34
N LEU A 54 -20.25 47.86 -4.04
CA LEU A 54 -21.69 47.72 -4.22
C LEU A 54 -22.17 48.64 -5.34
N THR A 55 -23.19 48.20 -6.06
CA THR A 55 -23.83 48.95 -7.13
C THR A 55 -25.23 49.34 -6.68
N VAL A 56 -25.57 50.61 -6.85
CA VAL A 56 -26.91 51.17 -6.60
C VAL A 56 -27.51 51.70 -7.90
N ASP A 57 -28.83 51.69 -8.01
CA ASP A 57 -29.54 52.42 -9.06
C ASP A 57 -29.71 53.91 -8.73
N GLY A 58 -30.33 54.66 -9.65
CA GLY A 58 -30.61 56.09 -9.48
C GLY A 58 -31.60 56.41 -8.35
N ALA A 59 -32.31 55.40 -7.81
CA ALA A 59 -33.19 55.53 -6.66
C ALA A 59 -32.50 55.15 -5.34
N GLY A 60 -31.21 54.76 -5.38
CA GLY A 60 -30.44 54.33 -4.21
C GLY A 60 -30.66 52.88 -3.81
N LYS A 61 -31.36 52.08 -4.62
CA LYS A 61 -31.56 50.65 -4.36
C LYS A 61 -30.31 49.87 -4.76
N LEU A 62 -29.88 48.95 -3.91
CA LEU A 62 -28.80 48.01 -4.23
C LEU A 62 -29.23 47.08 -5.37
N THR A 63 -28.46 47.06 -6.46
CA THR A 63 -28.71 46.24 -7.65
C THR A 63 -27.68 45.14 -7.85
N GLY A 64 -26.55 45.21 -7.16
CA GLY A 64 -25.48 44.23 -7.29
C GLY A 64 -24.22 44.65 -6.54
N GLY A 65 -23.13 43.98 -6.90
CA GLY A 65 -21.80 44.34 -6.45
C GLY A 65 -20.76 43.33 -6.88
N THR A 66 -19.52 43.58 -6.48
CA THR A 66 -18.38 42.68 -6.66
C THR A 66 -17.64 42.57 -5.35
N TRP A 67 -17.27 41.38 -4.95
CA TRP A 67 -16.27 41.17 -3.89
C TRP A 67 -14.98 40.62 -4.51
N ILE A 68 -13.85 41.06 -3.98
CA ILE A 68 -12.53 40.57 -4.36
C ILE A 68 -12.00 39.71 -3.22
N GLY A 69 -11.63 38.47 -3.54
CA GLY A 69 -11.04 37.55 -2.58
C GLY A 69 -9.62 37.91 -2.19
N THR A 70 -9.10 37.32 -1.12
CA THR A 70 -7.66 37.40 -0.80
C THR A 70 -6.79 36.75 -1.88
N ASP A 71 -7.38 35.96 -2.76
CA ASP A 71 -6.79 35.37 -3.96
C ASP A 71 -6.88 36.28 -5.20
N ASP A 72 -7.27 37.55 -5.03
CA ASP A 72 -7.42 38.57 -6.08
C ASP A 72 -8.47 38.26 -7.15
N LYS A 73 -9.28 37.21 -6.97
CA LYS A 73 -10.40 36.92 -7.87
C LYS A 73 -11.61 37.79 -7.53
N SER A 74 -12.23 38.34 -8.57
CA SER A 74 -13.47 39.10 -8.48
C SER A 74 -14.69 38.18 -8.65
N ASN A 75 -15.69 38.36 -7.81
CA ASN A 75 -16.91 37.57 -7.80
C ASN A 75 -18.13 38.48 -7.66
N ALA A 76 -19.21 38.19 -8.38
CA ALA A 76 -20.44 38.98 -8.33
C ALA A 76 -21.20 38.76 -7.02
N ILE A 77 -21.80 39.84 -6.51
CA ILE A 77 -22.81 39.81 -5.44
C ILE A 77 -24.17 39.88 -6.12
N ALA A 78 -24.90 38.78 -6.10
CA ALA A 78 -26.28 38.74 -6.58
C ALA A 78 -27.23 39.28 -5.51
N ILE A 79 -28.14 40.18 -5.89
CA ILE A 79 -29.19 40.70 -5.02
C ILE A 79 -30.53 40.12 -5.48
N ASN A 80 -31.15 39.29 -4.63
CA ASN A 80 -32.49 38.80 -4.86
C ASN A 80 -33.48 39.85 -4.33
N ASN A 81 -34.09 40.58 -5.26
CA ASN A 81 -35.11 41.59 -4.98
C ASN A 81 -36.51 40.99 -4.89
#